data_AF-A0A529SPZ7-F1
#
_entry.id   AF-A0A529SPZ7-F1
#
_cell.length_a   1.000
_cell.length_b   1.000
_cell.length_c   1.000
_cell.angle_alpha   90.00
_cell.angle_beta   90.00
_cell.angle_gamma   90.00
#
_symmetry.space_group_name_H-M   'P 1'
#
loop_
_entity.id
_entity.type
_entity.pdbx_description
1 polymer ?
#
loop_
_entity_poly.entity_id
_entity_poly.type
_entity_poly.pdbx_seq_one_letter_code
_entity_poly.pdbx_strand_id
1 'polypeptide(L)'
;SQFNGILERVRGADNEALVNEVVLRSQSQAEYSPKNIGHFGLNLRRYAHFTSPIRRYADLIVHRGLISALGLGPGGLTQQEADRLEEVAALISATERRAMAAERDTVDRLIAAYLAERVNDTFDARISGVTKAGLFVQLPQYGADGFIPVSTLGGDYYI
;
A
#
# COMPACT_ATOMS: atom_id res chain seq x y z
N SER A 1 14.77 -3.06 -16.35
CA SER A 1 13.52 -2.39 -15.96
C SER A 1 13.77 -0.89 -15.96
N GLN A 2 12.93 -0.11 -16.67
CA GLN A 2 13.14 1.34 -16.80
C GLN A 2 13.03 2.07 -15.45
N PHE A 3 12.13 1.63 -14.56
CA PHE A 3 11.99 2.24 -13.23
C PHE A 3 13.24 2.09 -12.35
N ASN A 4 13.84 0.90 -12.23
CA ASN A 4 15.06 0.75 -11.42
C ASN A 4 16.18 1.65 -11.93
N GLY A 5 16.31 1.81 -13.25
CA GLY A 5 17.27 2.75 -13.83
C GLY A 5 16.93 4.22 -13.57
N ILE A 6 15.65 4.59 -13.42
CA ILE A 6 15.25 5.94 -12.97
C ILE A 6 15.64 6.13 -11.50
N LEU A 7 15.26 5.19 -10.63
CA LEU A 7 15.53 5.24 -9.19
C LEU A 7 17.03 5.34 -8.90
N GLU A 8 17.87 4.58 -9.60
CA GLU A 8 19.33 4.68 -9.43
C GLU A 8 19.91 6.02 -9.88
N ARG A 9 19.36 6.64 -10.94
CA ARG A 9 19.85 7.93 -11.44
C ARG A 9 19.52 9.11 -10.53
N VAL A 10 18.44 9.01 -9.75
CA VAL A 10 18.00 10.08 -8.85
C VAL A 10 18.50 9.88 -7.42
N ARG A 11 19.20 8.78 -7.13
CA ARG A 11 19.76 8.48 -5.82
C ARG A 11 20.73 9.59 -5.38
N GLY A 12 20.48 10.18 -4.22
CA GLY A 12 21.25 11.28 -3.64
C GLY A 12 20.98 12.65 -4.24
N ALA A 13 20.07 12.78 -5.21
CA ALA A 13 19.67 14.07 -5.77
C ALA A 13 18.60 14.74 -4.91
N ASP A 14 18.51 16.07 -4.98
CA ASP A 14 17.51 16.86 -4.24
C ASP A 14 16.06 16.43 -4.51
N ASN A 15 15.80 15.88 -5.70
CA ASN A 15 14.49 15.43 -6.14
C ASN A 15 14.24 13.92 -5.99
N GLU A 16 15.13 13.16 -5.35
CA GLU A 16 15.01 11.70 -5.19
C GLU A 16 13.63 11.30 -4.64
N ALA A 17 13.22 11.92 -3.54
CA ALA A 17 11.99 11.57 -2.86
C ALA A 17 10.74 11.80 -3.73
N LEU A 18 10.71 12.92 -4.45
CA LEU A 18 9.61 13.25 -5.36
C LEU A 18 9.51 12.22 -6.49
N VAL A 19 10.63 11.88 -7.11
CA VAL A 19 10.65 10.89 -8.20
C VAL A 19 10.25 9.50 -7.70
N ASN A 20 10.74 9.08 -6.53
CA ASN A 20 10.37 7.81 -5.91
C ASN A 20 8.86 7.74 -5.66
N GLU A 21 8.27 8.83 -5.16
CA GLU A 21 6.83 8.92 -4.91
C GLU A 21 6.01 8.84 -6.20
N VAL A 22 6.40 9.58 -7.25
CA VAL A 22 5.73 9.52 -8.55
C VAL A 22 5.79 8.12 -9.15
N VAL A 23 6.96 7.46 -9.09
CA VAL A 23 7.12 6.07 -9.56
C VAL A 23 6.22 5.14 -8.75
N LEU A 24 6.17 5.27 -7.43
CA LEU A 24 5.32 4.45 -6.57
C LEU A 24 3.83 4.64 -6.92
N ARG A 25 3.36 5.89 -7.03
CA ARG A 25 1.96 6.23 -7.33
C ARG A 25 1.54 5.85 -8.75
N SER A 26 2.48 5.66 -9.68
CA SER A 26 2.21 5.21 -11.05
C SER A 26 1.92 3.71 -11.17
N GLN A 27 2.19 2.93 -10.12
CA GLN A 27 2.02 1.48 -10.13
C GLN A 27 0.57 1.08 -9.78
N SER A 28 0.10 0.00 -10.39
CA SER A 28 -1.18 -0.62 -10.03
C SER A 28 -1.08 -1.32 -8.68
N GLN A 29 -2.18 -1.33 -7.94
CA GLN A 29 -2.31 -2.11 -6.71
C GLN A 29 -2.27 -3.61 -7.04
N ALA A 30 -1.57 -4.40 -6.23
CA ALA A 30 -1.57 -5.86 -6.35
C ALA A 30 -2.94 -6.44 -5.96
N GLU A 31 -3.32 -7.54 -6.59
CA GLU A 31 -4.58 -8.25 -6.31
C GLU A 31 -4.37 -9.77 -6.35
N TYR A 32 -5.25 -10.50 -5.67
CA TYR A 32 -5.31 -11.95 -5.83
C TYR A 32 -6.07 -12.27 -7.11
N SER A 33 -5.52 -13.18 -7.92
CA SER A 33 -6.15 -13.69 -9.13
C SER A 33 -5.75 -15.14 -9.38
N PRO A 34 -6.66 -16.01 -9.85
CA PRO A 34 -6.28 -17.34 -10.31
C PRO A 34 -5.46 -17.30 -11.61
N LYS A 35 -5.50 -16.19 -12.35
CA LYS A 35 -4.71 -15.98 -13.57
C LYS A 35 -3.37 -15.34 -13.21
N ASN A 36 -2.28 -16.07 -13.46
CA ASN A 36 -0.93 -15.54 -13.22
C ASN A 36 -0.51 -14.55 -14.32
N ILE A 37 -0.54 -13.26 -13.99
CA ILE A 37 -0.01 -12.17 -14.83
C ILE A 37 1.42 -11.75 -14.46
N GLY A 38 2.05 -12.46 -13.51
CA GLY A 38 3.32 -12.09 -12.90
C GLY A 38 3.17 -11.02 -11.80
N HIS A 39 4.29 -10.68 -11.16
CA HIS A 39 4.35 -9.67 -10.10
C HIS A 39 5.39 -8.61 -10.45
N PHE A 40 4.94 -7.49 -11.03
CA PHE A 40 5.81 -6.44 -11.55
C PHE A 40 6.74 -5.86 -10.49
N GLY A 41 6.22 -5.46 -9.32
CA GLY A 41 7.01 -4.87 -8.25
C GLY A 41 8.07 -5.79 -7.64
N LEU A 42 7.95 -7.11 -7.83
CA LEU A 42 8.93 -8.11 -7.39
C LEU A 42 9.80 -8.62 -8.54
N ASN A 43 9.52 -8.19 -9.78
CA ASN A 43 10.14 -8.68 -10.99
C ASN A 43 10.08 -10.23 -11.11
N LEU A 44 8.95 -10.84 -10.74
CA LEU A 44 8.74 -12.29 -10.77
C LEU A 44 7.69 -12.68 -11.81
N ARG A 45 7.98 -13.72 -12.62
CA ARG A 45 7.02 -14.26 -13.61
C ARG A 45 5.88 -15.06 -12.99
N ARG A 46 6.11 -15.66 -11.82
CA ARG A 46 5.14 -16.45 -11.06
C ARG A 46 5.33 -16.11 -9.60
N TYR A 47 4.24 -15.73 -8.94
CA TYR A 47 4.26 -15.43 -7.52
C TYR A 47 2.91 -15.79 -6.91
N ALA A 48 2.93 -16.34 -5.70
CA ALA A 48 1.76 -16.61 -4.88
C ALA A 48 2.15 -16.52 -3.41
N HIS A 49 1.24 -16.05 -2.57
CA HIS A 49 1.41 -16.15 -1.13
C HIS A 49 1.22 -17.59 -0.66
N PHE A 50 2.12 -18.06 0.20
CA PHE A 50 2.13 -19.45 0.70
C PHE A 50 2.54 -19.58 2.17
N THR A 51 3.36 -18.66 2.69
CA THR A 51 4.07 -18.80 3.97
C THR A 51 3.26 -18.42 5.22
N SER A 52 1.99 -18.02 5.09
CA SER A 52 1.19 -17.50 6.22
C SER A 52 -0.29 -17.95 6.20
N PRO A 53 -0.60 -19.26 6.10
CA PRO A 53 -1.97 -19.78 6.05
C PRO A 53 -2.82 -19.48 7.29
N ILE A 54 -2.20 -19.20 8.44
CA ILE A 54 -2.92 -18.86 9.67
C ILE A 54 -3.62 -17.49 9.57
N ARG A 55 -3.05 -16.54 8.82
CA ARG A 55 -3.50 -15.14 8.79
C ARG A 55 -3.88 -14.63 7.40
N ARG A 56 -3.74 -15.47 6.37
CA ARG A 56 -4.11 -15.16 4.99
C ARG A 56 -4.78 -16.36 4.34
N TYR A 57 -6.03 -16.16 3.92
CA TYR A 57 -6.82 -17.23 3.31
C TYR A 57 -6.27 -17.68 1.95
N ALA A 58 -5.61 -16.77 1.21
CA ALA A 58 -4.95 -17.12 -0.05
C ALA A 58 -3.88 -18.22 0.13
N ASP A 59 -3.04 -18.10 1.16
CA ASP A 59 -2.03 -19.10 1.49
C ASP A 59 -2.70 -20.45 1.80
N LEU A 60 -3.82 -20.47 2.54
CA LEU A 60 -4.56 -21.71 2.82
C LEU A 60 -5.05 -22.38 1.52
N ILE A 61 -5.59 -21.61 0.57
CA ILE A 61 -6.00 -22.14 -0.74
C ILE A 61 -4.80 -22.73 -1.50
N VAL A 62 -3.64 -22.07 -1.49
CA VAL A 62 -2.42 -22.60 -2.11
C VAL A 62 -1.97 -23.89 -1.45
N HIS A 63 -1.97 -23.98 -0.12
CA HIS A 63 -1.66 -25.22 0.62
C HIS A 63 -2.58 -26.37 0.19
N ARG A 64 -3.89 -26.12 0.12
CA ARG A 64 -4.88 -27.12 -0.33
C ARG A 64 -4.68 -27.51 -1.79
N GLY A 65 -4.34 -26.56 -2.65
CA GLY A 65 -4.00 -26.80 -4.05
C GLY A 65 -2.78 -27.72 -4.19
N LEU A 66 -1.74 -27.51 -3.39
CA LEU A 66 -0.55 -28.36 -3.36
C LEU A 66 -0.86 -29.78 -2.87
N ILE A 67 -1.69 -29.93 -1.84
CA ILE A 67 -2.13 -31.24 -1.35
C ILE A 67 -2.83 -32.03 -2.47
N SER A 68 -3.73 -31.38 -3.20
CA SER A 68 -4.46 -31.97 -4.32
C SER A 68 -3.53 -32.33 -5.49
N ALA A 69 -2.68 -31.39 -5.91
CA ALA A 69 -1.79 -31.56 -7.07
C ALA A 69 -0.67 -32.59 -6.85
N LEU A 70 -0.21 -32.75 -5.60
CA LEU A 70 0.89 -33.65 -5.26
C LEU A 70 0.43 -34.94 -4.56
N GLY A 71 -0.87 -35.10 -4.30
CA GLY A 71 -1.43 -36.29 -3.64
C GLY A 71 -0.95 -36.48 -2.19
N LEU A 72 -0.80 -35.38 -1.42
CA LEU A 72 -0.20 -35.42 -0.08
C LEU A 72 -1.13 -35.89 1.04
N GLY A 73 -2.33 -36.38 0.69
CA GLY A 73 -3.33 -36.87 1.64
C GLY A 73 -4.63 -36.07 1.63
N PRO A 74 -5.43 -36.15 2.71
CA PRO A 74 -6.74 -35.49 2.78
C PRO A 74 -6.61 -33.96 2.92
N GLY A 75 -7.69 -33.24 2.63
CA GLY A 75 -7.74 -31.77 2.76
C GLY A 75 -7.34 -30.99 1.50
N GLY A 76 -7.13 -31.68 0.38
CA GLY A 76 -6.88 -31.06 -0.92
C GLY A 76 -8.02 -30.14 -1.38
N LEU A 77 -7.69 -29.23 -2.31
CA LEU A 77 -8.65 -28.40 -3.01
C LEU A 77 -9.47 -29.27 -3.97
N THR A 78 -10.80 -29.20 -3.87
CA THR A 78 -11.72 -29.92 -4.76
C THR A 78 -11.97 -29.15 -6.05
N GLN A 79 -12.51 -29.82 -7.09
CA GLN A 79 -12.83 -29.16 -8.35
C GLN A 79 -13.88 -28.05 -8.17
N GLN A 80 -14.93 -28.29 -7.39
CA GLN A 80 -15.97 -27.29 -7.12
C GLN A 80 -15.41 -26.04 -6.43
N GLU A 81 -14.41 -26.19 -5.56
CA GLU A 81 -13.73 -25.05 -4.94
C GLU A 81 -12.79 -24.35 -5.92
N ALA A 82 -12.11 -25.11 -6.79
CA ALA A 82 -11.27 -24.56 -7.85
C ALA A 82 -12.08 -23.70 -8.84
N ASP A 83 -13.30 -24.12 -9.17
CA ASP A 83 -14.22 -23.38 -10.04
C ASP A 83 -14.65 -22.02 -9.44
N ARG A 84 -14.52 -21.86 -8.12
CA ARG A 84 -14.88 -20.63 -7.38
C ARG A 84 -13.68 -19.72 -7.09
N LEU A 85 -12.49 -20.00 -7.62
CA LEU A 85 -11.29 -19.23 -7.30
C LEU A 85 -11.38 -17.76 -7.71
N GLU A 86 -12.11 -17.42 -8.78
CA GLU A 86 -12.33 -16.03 -9.19
C GLU A 86 -13.13 -15.26 -8.11
N GLU A 87 -14.20 -15.85 -7.59
CA GLU A 87 -15.02 -15.29 -6.50
C GLU A 87 -14.20 -15.16 -5.21
N VAL A 88 -13.48 -16.21 -4.84
CA VAL A 88 -12.63 -16.24 -3.63
C VAL A 88 -11.53 -15.19 -3.72
N ALA A 89 -10.85 -15.05 -4.85
CA ALA A 89 -9.80 -14.08 -5.04
C ALA A 89 -10.31 -12.62 -4.95
N ALA A 90 -11.49 -12.36 -5.52
CA ALA A 90 -12.16 -11.06 -5.38
C ALA A 90 -12.50 -10.75 -3.91
N LEU A 91 -13.01 -11.74 -3.16
CA LEU A 91 -13.34 -11.59 -1.74
C LEU A 91 -12.09 -11.33 -0.88
N ILE A 92 -11.00 -12.06 -1.11
CA ILE A 92 -9.74 -11.85 -0.39
C ILE A 92 -9.22 -10.44 -0.67
N SER A 93 -9.17 -10.02 -1.93
CA SER A 93 -8.69 -8.69 -2.31
C SER A 93 -9.55 -7.58 -1.70
N ALA A 94 -10.87 -7.75 -1.64
CA ALA A 94 -11.77 -6.79 -1.00
C ALA A 94 -11.59 -6.73 0.52
N THR A 95 -11.43 -7.87 1.18
CA THR A 95 -11.24 -7.92 2.64
C THR A 95 -9.86 -7.38 3.05
N GLU A 96 -8.82 -7.60 2.24
CA GLU A 96 -7.51 -6.98 2.41
C GLU A 96 -7.58 -5.45 2.32
N ARG A 97 -8.24 -4.90 1.30
CA ARG A 97 -8.46 -3.44 1.18
C ARG A 97 -9.21 -2.87 2.39
N ARG A 98 -10.25 -3.57 2.85
CA ARG A 98 -11.00 -3.15 4.04
C ARG A 98 -10.14 -3.18 5.31
N ALA A 99 -9.31 -4.20 5.48
CA ALA A 99 -8.41 -4.31 6.63
C ALA A 99 -7.36 -3.17 6.62
N MET A 100 -6.75 -2.89 5.47
CA MET A 100 -5.79 -1.79 5.31
C MET A 100 -6.44 -0.42 5.60
N ALA A 101 -7.67 -0.19 5.16
CA ALA A 101 -8.39 1.04 5.46
C ALA A 101 -8.64 1.20 6.97
N ALA A 102 -9.12 0.14 7.64
CA ALA A 102 -9.36 0.16 9.08
C ALA A 102 -8.07 0.35 9.89
N GLU A 103 -6.96 -0.25 9.46
CA GLU A 103 -5.64 -0.05 10.07
C GLU A 103 -5.20 1.42 9.94
N ARG A 104 -5.31 1.99 8.73
CA ARG A 104 -4.99 3.40 8.48
C ARG A 104 -5.84 4.33 9.35
N ASP A 105 -7.16 4.14 9.38
CA ASP A 105 -8.06 4.96 10.19
C ASP A 105 -7.71 4.89 11.69
N THR A 106 -7.29 3.72 12.16
CA THR A 106 -6.85 3.53 13.55
C THR A 106 -5.56 4.28 13.82
N VAL A 107 -4.57 4.17 12.93
CA VAL A 107 -3.30 4.89 13.03
C VAL A 107 -3.52 6.40 13.02
N ASP A 108 -4.30 6.91 12.07
CA ASP A 108 -4.62 8.33 11.93
C ASP A 108 -5.29 8.86 13.20
N ARG A 109 -6.26 8.11 13.76
CA ARG A 109 -6.93 8.46 15.02
C ARG A 109 -5.96 8.50 16.21
N LEU A 110 -5.05 7.53 16.32
CA LEU A 110 -4.10 7.46 17.43
C LEU A 110 -3.04 8.56 17.34
N ILE A 111 -2.56 8.85 16.14
CA ILE A 111 -1.65 9.97 15.87
C ILE A 111 -2.33 11.30 16.20
N ALA A 112 -3.58 11.50 15.76
CA ALA A 112 -4.34 12.72 16.07
C ALA A 112 -4.53 12.88 17.59
N ALA A 113 -4.85 11.80 18.31
CA ALA A 113 -4.98 11.84 19.77
C ALA A 113 -3.64 12.23 20.44
N TYR A 114 -2.52 11.71 19.95
CA TYR A 114 -1.19 12.04 20.47
C TYR A 114 -0.78 13.50 20.18
N LEU A 115 -1.07 14.02 18.98
CA LEU A 115 -0.74 15.39 18.60
C LEU A 115 -1.69 16.44 19.21
N ALA A 116 -2.89 16.04 19.63
CA ALA A 116 -3.83 16.93 20.32
C ALA A 116 -3.28 17.49 21.65
N GLU A 117 -2.34 16.79 22.28
CA GLU A 117 -1.66 17.26 23.50
C GLU A 117 -0.52 18.24 23.21
N ARG A 118 -0.22 18.52 21.93
CA ARG A 118 0.95 19.28 21.46
C ARG A 118 0.57 20.49 20.61
N VAL A 119 -0.58 21.08 20.89
CA VAL A 119 -1.01 22.30 20.18
C VAL A 119 -0.03 23.44 20.51
N ASN A 120 0.40 24.15 19.47
CA ASN A 120 1.44 25.21 19.48
C ASN A 120 2.90 24.71 19.54
N ASP A 121 3.14 23.40 19.56
CA ASP A 121 4.49 22.88 19.35
C ASP A 121 4.93 23.11 17.89
N THR A 122 6.25 23.17 17.69
CA THR A 122 6.86 23.30 16.36
C THR A 122 7.44 21.96 15.93
N PHE A 123 7.23 21.60 14.67
CA PHE A 123 7.64 20.33 14.10
C PHE A 123 8.31 20.50 12.74
N ASP A 124 9.28 19.64 12.45
CA ASP A 124 9.81 19.50 11.10
C ASP A 124 8.75 18.86 10.20
N ALA A 125 8.44 19.54 9.10
CA ALA A 125 7.45 19.09 8.14
C ALA A 125 8.00 19.13 6.70
N ARG A 126 7.48 18.24 5.87
CA ARG A 126 7.76 18.19 4.43
C ARG A 126 6.49 18.47 3.65
N ILE A 127 6.55 19.35 2.65
CA ILE A 127 5.41 19.58 1.75
C ILE A 127 5.20 18.32 0.89
N SER A 128 4.01 17.73 0.98
CA SER A 128 3.61 16.52 0.23
C SER A 128 2.64 16.84 -0.92
N GLY A 129 2.07 18.04 -0.94
CA GLY A 129 1.18 18.47 -2.02
C GLY A 129 0.85 19.95 -1.94
N VAL A 130 0.51 20.53 -3.09
CA VAL A 130 0.13 21.93 -3.22
C VAL A 130 -1.21 22.01 -3.95
N THR A 131 -2.12 22.80 -3.40
CA THR A 131 -3.40 23.13 -4.02
C THR A 131 -3.67 24.63 -3.88
N LYS A 132 -4.65 25.15 -4.61
CA LYS A 132 -5.10 26.55 -4.43
C LYS A 132 -5.58 26.86 -3.00
N ALA A 133 -6.01 25.84 -2.25
CA ALA A 133 -6.50 26.01 -0.89
C ALA A 133 -5.38 26.05 0.16
N GLY A 134 -4.17 25.58 -0.16
CA GLY A 134 -3.07 25.48 0.80
C GLY A 134 -2.10 24.34 0.50
N LEU A 135 -1.27 24.04 1.51
CA LEU A 135 -0.20 23.04 1.46
C LEU A 135 -0.59 21.81 2.27
N PHE A 136 -0.47 20.64 1.68
CA PHE A 136 -0.40 19.39 2.42
C PHE A 136 1.02 19.19 2.91
N VAL A 137 1.16 18.88 4.20
CA VAL A 137 2.44 18.64 4.84
C VAL A 137 2.46 17.30 5.54
N GLN A 138 3.61 16.65 5.55
CA GLN A 138 3.88 15.44 6.29
C GLN A 138 4.83 15.74 7.44
N LEU A 139 4.58 15.13 8.59
CA LEU A 139 5.39 15.19 9.80
C LEU A 139 6.15 13.86 9.92
N PRO A 140 7.36 13.72 9.35
CA PRO A 140 8.00 12.41 9.17
C PRO A 140 8.27 11.68 10.48
N GLN A 141 8.50 12.42 11.57
CA GLN A 141 8.75 11.85 12.89
C GLN A 141 7.52 11.13 13.48
N TYR A 142 6.31 11.54 13.08
CA TYR A 142 5.06 11.02 13.62
C TYR A 142 4.26 10.20 12.61
N GLY A 143 4.64 10.23 11.32
CA GLY A 143 3.86 9.63 10.24
C GLY A 143 2.50 10.32 10.04
N ALA A 144 2.37 11.58 10.49
CA ALA A 144 1.14 12.34 10.43
C ALA A 144 1.08 13.21 9.16
N ASP A 145 -0.11 13.35 8.60
CA ASP A 145 -0.41 14.36 7.57
C ASP A 145 -1.06 15.58 8.22
N GLY A 146 -0.79 16.77 7.68
CA GLY A 146 -1.34 18.04 8.10
C GLY A 146 -1.69 18.93 6.91
N PHE A 147 -2.43 20.00 7.19
CA PHE A 147 -2.82 20.98 6.18
C PHE A 147 -2.55 22.39 6.67
N ILE A 148 -1.86 23.18 5.84
CA ILE A 148 -1.60 24.60 6.08
C ILE A 148 -2.47 25.39 5.10
N PRO A 149 -3.54 26.06 5.58
CA PRO A 149 -4.39 26.88 4.73
C PRO A 149 -3.60 28.01 4.06
N VAL A 150 -3.94 28.35 2.82
CA VAL A 150 -3.28 29.46 2.12
C VAL A 150 -3.43 30.80 2.87
N SER A 151 -4.52 30.99 3.62
CA SER A 151 -4.76 32.18 4.43
C SER A 151 -3.75 32.38 5.57
N THR A 152 -3.04 31.32 5.99
CA THR A 152 -1.98 31.42 7.00
C THR A 152 -0.60 31.69 6.38
N LEU A 153 -0.47 31.59 5.05
CA LEU A 153 0.77 31.79 4.32
C LEU A 153 0.99 33.26 3.95
N GLY A 154 0.95 34.18 4.92
CA GLY A 154 1.28 35.60 4.66
C GLY A 154 0.41 36.31 3.58
N GLY A 155 0.70 37.59 3.34
CA GLY A 155 -0.09 38.46 2.45
C GLY A 155 0.43 38.51 1.01
N ASP A 156 0.58 37.36 0.35
CA ASP A 156 1.02 37.31 -1.06
C ASP A 156 -0.05 36.68 -1.97
N TYR A 157 0.02 36.97 -3.27
CA TYR A 157 -0.88 36.39 -4.27
C TYR A 157 -0.34 35.05 -4.77
N TYR A 158 -0.94 33.95 -4.29
CA TYR A 158 -0.65 32.60 -4.77
C TYR A 158 -1.61 32.23 -5.91
N ILE A 159 -1.13 32.29 -7.16
CA ILE A 159 -1.88 31.93 -8.40
C ILE A 159 -1.64 30.47 -8.77
#